data_AF-A0A1V6DBS4-F1
#
_entry.id   AF-A0A1V6DBS4-F1
#
_cell.length_a   1.000
_cell.length_b   1.000
_cell.length_c   1.000
_cell.angle_alpha   90.00
_cell.angle_beta   90.00
_cell.angle_gamma   90.00
#
_symmetry.space_group_name_H-M   'P 1'
#
loop_
_entity.id
_entity.type
_entity.pdbx_description
1 polymer ?
#
loop_
_entity_poly.entity_id
_entity_poly.type
_entity_poly.pdbx_seq_one_letter_code
_entity_poly.pdbx_strand_id
1 'polypeptide(L)'
;MGYTHLTDISIPISPLAYIKSAGTWTPTFDSNIVYDTRTAAAASFKLFIPVPLLGSSTLTQGSKLVKIDYNYSITTAACTAFTVKLVKQKLNPTGGFTASLVPTTLDSNHDTAAKCYAADDHHLTCFVTTPVFPAANEVYHLCIEVTAAATSVYNNMGAIAYFTLRL
;
A
#
# COMPACT_ATOMS: atom_id res chain seq x y z
N MET A 1 17.70 -19.88 25.30
CA MET A 1 16.54 -18.97 25.14
C MET A 1 16.21 -18.95 23.65
N GLY A 2 15.08 -19.55 23.25
CA GLY A 2 14.70 -19.65 21.83
C GLY A 2 13.98 -18.40 21.36
N TYR A 3 14.32 -17.90 20.18
CA TYR A 3 13.60 -16.80 19.53
C TYR A 3 12.28 -17.31 18.94
N THR A 4 11.24 -16.48 18.97
CA THR A 4 9.94 -16.82 18.37
C THR A 4 9.96 -16.44 16.90
N HIS A 5 9.76 -17.42 16.01
CA HIS A 5 9.72 -17.22 14.55
C HIS A 5 8.32 -17.56 14.04
N LEU A 6 7.55 -16.52 13.72
CA LEU A 6 6.18 -16.65 13.24
C LEU A 6 6.10 -16.23 11.77
N THR A 7 5.59 -17.13 10.93
CA THR A 7 5.23 -16.83 9.55
C THR A 7 3.74 -16.50 9.46
N ASP A 8 3.34 -15.88 8.35
CA ASP A 8 1.92 -15.65 8.01
C ASP A 8 1.14 -14.75 8.99
N ILE A 9 1.83 -13.79 9.61
CA ILE A 9 1.17 -12.73 10.36
C ILE A 9 0.73 -11.64 9.38
N SER A 10 -0.45 -11.07 9.63
CA SER A 10 -0.96 -9.93 8.88
C SER A 10 -1.35 -8.78 9.80
N ILE A 11 -1.30 -7.56 9.27
CA ILE A 11 -1.85 -6.36 9.89
C ILE A 11 -2.73 -5.61 8.89
N PRO A 12 -4.01 -5.38 9.20
CA PRO A 12 -4.87 -4.54 8.38
C PRO A 12 -4.48 -3.07 8.54
N ILE A 13 -4.57 -2.33 7.45
CA ILE A 13 -4.27 -0.90 7.37
C ILE A 13 -5.57 -0.21 6.92
N SER A 14 -6.12 0.63 7.81
CA SER A 14 -7.35 1.36 7.54
C SER A 14 -7.19 2.32 6.36
N PRO A 15 -8.19 2.44 5.45
CA PRO A 15 -8.16 3.41 4.36
C PRO A 15 -8.03 4.86 4.85
N LEU A 16 -8.47 5.15 6.08
CA LEU A 16 -8.38 6.47 6.70
C LEU A 16 -6.95 6.84 7.11
N ALA A 17 -6.04 5.86 7.25
CA ALA A 17 -4.64 6.10 7.58
C ALA A 17 -3.80 6.60 6.38
N TYR A 18 -4.40 6.68 5.20
CA TYR A 18 -3.67 6.94 3.96
C TYR A 18 -3.49 8.44 3.76
N ILE A 19 -2.27 8.84 3.37
CA ILE A 19 -2.03 10.20 2.88
C ILE A 19 -2.53 10.28 1.44
N LYS A 20 -3.31 11.31 1.13
CA LYS A 20 -3.95 11.53 -0.18
C LYS A 20 -3.40 12.82 -0.77
N SER A 21 -2.83 12.76 -1.97
CA SER A 21 -2.14 13.92 -2.54
C SER A 21 -3.06 14.99 -3.15
N ALA A 22 -4.25 14.60 -3.62
CA ALA A 22 -5.16 15.47 -4.36
C ALA A 22 -6.60 14.94 -4.40
N GLY A 23 -7.54 15.86 -4.64
CA GLY A 23 -8.98 15.59 -4.74
C GLY A 23 -9.70 15.66 -3.40
N THR A 24 -11.04 15.67 -3.46
CA THR A 24 -11.91 15.60 -2.29
C THR A 24 -12.23 14.15 -2.00
N TRP A 25 -11.96 13.72 -0.77
CA TRP A 25 -12.20 12.37 -0.29
C TRP A 25 -13.21 12.43 0.85
N THR A 26 -14.21 11.57 0.79
CA THR A 26 -15.27 11.47 1.79
C THR A 26 -15.13 10.13 2.51
N PRO A 27 -14.88 10.13 3.83
CA PRO A 27 -15.01 8.94 4.65
C PRO A 27 -16.45 8.44 4.60
N THR A 28 -16.61 7.19 4.22
CA THR A 28 -17.89 6.55 4.00
C THR A 28 -18.00 5.32 4.90
N PHE A 29 -19.17 5.17 5.52
CA PHE A 29 -19.60 3.96 6.18
C PHE A 29 -20.89 3.51 5.52
N ASP A 30 -20.81 2.46 4.71
CA ASP A 30 -21.97 1.88 4.04
C ASP A 30 -21.91 0.36 4.12
N SER A 31 -23.05 -0.29 4.33
CA SER A 31 -23.16 -1.74 4.45
C SER A 31 -22.16 -2.38 5.43
N ASN A 32 -21.84 -1.68 6.53
CA ASN A 32 -20.82 -2.05 7.52
C ASN A 32 -19.37 -2.08 7.00
N ILE A 33 -19.08 -1.40 5.89
CA ILE A 33 -17.75 -1.25 5.30
C ILE A 33 -17.30 0.19 5.48
N VAL A 34 -16.06 0.36 5.97
CA VAL A 34 -15.39 1.67 6.07
C VAL A 34 -14.47 1.85 4.87
N TYR A 35 -14.66 2.91 4.11
CA TYR A 35 -13.84 3.26 2.95
C TYR A 35 -13.81 4.76 2.72
N ASP A 36 -12.89 5.25 1.89
CA ASP A 36 -12.90 6.64 1.43
C ASP A 36 -13.29 6.71 -0.04
N THR A 37 -14.31 7.50 -0.38
CA THR A 37 -14.70 7.76 -1.77
C THR A 37 -14.09 9.06 -2.26
N ARG A 38 -13.34 9.00 -3.36
CA ARG A 38 -12.91 10.19 -4.08
C ARG A 38 -14.05 10.72 -4.96
N THR A 39 -14.30 12.02 -4.89
CA THR A 39 -15.23 12.69 -5.81
C THR A 39 -14.74 12.55 -7.26
N ALA A 40 -15.64 12.28 -8.19
CA ALA A 40 -15.32 12.14 -9.61
C ALA A 40 -14.72 13.44 -10.17
N ALA A 41 -13.53 13.34 -10.76
CA ALA A 41 -12.82 14.45 -11.39
C ALA A 41 -11.64 13.91 -12.21
N ALA A 42 -11.46 14.44 -13.42
CA ALA A 42 -10.33 14.13 -14.29
C ALA A 42 -9.04 14.75 -13.72
N ALA A 43 -8.31 13.99 -12.91
CA ALA A 43 -7.04 14.41 -12.35
C ALA A 43 -6.23 13.21 -11.86
N SER A 44 -4.91 13.41 -11.76
CA SER A 44 -4.03 12.44 -11.11
C SER A 44 -4.02 12.64 -9.60
N PHE A 45 -3.93 11.54 -8.87
CA PHE A 45 -3.77 11.54 -7.42
C PHE A 45 -2.86 10.39 -6.98
N LYS A 46 -2.31 10.52 -5.78
CA LYS A 46 -1.48 9.51 -5.13
C LYS A 46 -2.04 9.15 -3.77
N LEU A 47 -1.95 7.87 -3.43
CA LEU A 47 -2.21 7.34 -2.10
C LEU A 47 -0.89 6.82 -1.54
N PHE A 48 -0.53 7.29 -0.35
CA PHE A 48 0.61 6.76 0.40
C PHE A 48 0.07 5.97 1.60
N ILE A 49 0.25 4.67 1.52
CA ILE A 49 -0.26 3.69 2.48
C ILE A 49 0.89 3.36 3.43
N PRO A 50 0.82 3.73 4.72
CA PRO A 50 1.86 3.40 5.67
C PRO A 50 1.88 1.89 5.93
N VAL A 51 3.05 1.26 5.82
CA VAL A 51 3.22 -0.17 6.11
C VAL A 51 3.90 -0.30 7.47
N PRO A 52 3.16 -0.63 8.54
CA PRO A 52 3.70 -0.64 9.90
C PRO A 52 4.58 -1.88 10.12
N LEU A 53 5.87 -1.73 9.86
CA LEU A 53 6.88 -2.76 10.11
C LEU A 53 7.71 -2.42 11.36
N LEU A 54 8.01 -3.45 12.14
CA LEU A 54 8.97 -3.39 13.23
C LEU A 54 10.39 -3.53 12.66
N GLY A 55 11.14 -2.42 12.70
CA GLY A 55 12.57 -2.39 12.35
C GLY A 55 13.47 -2.64 13.55
N SER A 56 14.65 -3.22 13.30
CA SER A 56 15.64 -3.50 14.34
C SER A 56 17.06 -3.49 13.76
N SER A 57 18.04 -3.03 14.56
CA SER A 57 19.47 -3.18 14.25
C SER A 57 20.02 -4.57 14.58
N THR A 58 19.31 -5.34 15.41
CA THR A 58 19.65 -6.74 15.72
C THR A 58 19.04 -7.67 14.66
N LEU A 59 19.88 -8.50 14.03
CA LEU A 59 19.47 -9.39 12.93
C LEU A 59 18.48 -10.50 13.32
N THR A 60 18.29 -10.75 14.62
CA THR A 60 17.43 -11.81 15.15
C THR A 60 16.00 -11.36 15.45
N GLN A 61 15.65 -10.07 15.27
CA GLN A 61 14.32 -9.54 15.61
C GLN A 61 13.80 -8.56 14.55
N GLY A 62 12.48 -8.38 14.50
CA GLY A 62 11.79 -7.45 13.58
C GLY A 62 10.78 -8.15 12.68
N SER A 63 10.19 -7.39 11.76
CA SER A 63 9.17 -7.89 10.81
C SER A 63 9.64 -7.78 9.37
N LYS A 64 9.72 -8.91 8.66
CA LYS A 64 10.06 -8.96 7.23
C LYS A 64 8.79 -9.01 6.38
N LEU A 65 8.53 -7.94 5.62
CA LEU A 65 7.38 -7.85 4.72
C LEU A 65 7.46 -8.87 3.59
N VAL A 66 6.38 -9.62 3.39
CA VAL A 66 6.23 -10.65 2.34
C VAL A 66 5.41 -10.09 1.18
N LYS A 67 4.21 -9.60 1.46
CA LYS A 67 3.28 -9.05 0.48
C LYS A 67 2.34 -8.03 1.11
N ILE A 68 1.69 -7.24 0.26
CA ILE A 68 0.61 -6.34 0.65
C ILE A 68 -0.57 -6.61 -0.28
N ASP A 69 -1.73 -6.89 0.29
CA ASP A 69 -3.00 -6.94 -0.43
C ASP A 69 -3.65 -5.55 -0.33
N TYR A 70 -4.02 -4.93 -1.44
CA TYR A 70 -4.65 -3.62 -1.53
C TYR A 70 -6.02 -3.72 -2.21
N ASN A 71 -7.05 -3.23 -1.54
CA ASN A 71 -8.43 -3.32 -1.99
C ASN A 71 -8.97 -1.93 -2.37
N TYR A 72 -9.56 -1.84 -3.55
CA TYR A 72 -10.19 -0.62 -4.05
C TYR A 72 -11.26 -0.97 -5.08
N SER A 73 -12.14 -0.02 -5.38
CA SER A 73 -13.04 -0.15 -6.51
C SER A 73 -13.06 1.11 -7.37
N ILE A 74 -13.28 0.91 -8.66
CA ILE A 74 -13.43 1.97 -9.64
C ILE A 74 -14.80 1.80 -10.29
N THR A 75 -15.65 2.79 -10.14
CA THR A 75 -17.02 2.74 -10.67
C THR A 75 -17.25 3.87 -11.67
N THR A 76 -18.34 3.75 -12.44
CA THR A 76 -18.78 4.68 -13.50
C THR A 76 -17.92 4.72 -14.75
N ALA A 77 -16.59 4.84 -14.64
CA ALA A 77 -15.68 4.79 -15.77
C ALA A 77 -14.27 4.39 -15.35
N ALA A 78 -13.59 3.65 -16.22
CA ALA A 78 -12.20 3.29 -16.03
C ALA A 78 -11.30 4.53 -15.89
N CYS A 79 -10.28 4.42 -15.06
CA CYS A 79 -9.18 5.38 -15.01
C CYS A 79 -8.28 5.20 -16.26
N THR A 80 -7.29 6.07 -16.46
CA THR A 80 -6.43 6.04 -17.66
C THR A 80 -5.00 5.58 -17.37
N ALA A 81 -4.56 5.64 -16.12
CA ALA A 81 -3.27 5.13 -15.69
C ALA A 81 -3.32 4.68 -14.24
N PHE A 82 -2.50 3.66 -13.93
CA PHE A 82 -2.33 3.12 -12.59
C PHE A 82 -0.90 2.63 -12.42
N THR A 83 -0.28 2.93 -11.28
CA THR A 83 1.08 2.48 -10.97
C THR A 83 1.20 2.20 -9.48
N VAL A 84 1.85 1.07 -9.16
CA VAL A 84 2.13 0.63 -7.79
C VAL A 84 3.63 0.67 -7.55
N LYS A 85 4.05 1.29 -6.45
CA LYS A 85 5.45 1.36 -6.03
C LYS A 85 5.54 1.11 -4.54
N LEU A 86 6.43 0.23 -4.09
CA LEU A 86 6.79 0.16 -2.68
C LEU A 86 8.04 1.03 -2.45
N VAL A 87 7.94 2.00 -1.56
CA VAL A 87 9.03 2.92 -1.23
C VAL A 87 9.50 2.63 0.18
N LYS A 88 10.82 2.48 0.34
CA LYS A 88 11.49 2.49 1.63
C LYS A 88 12.03 3.89 1.89
N GLN A 89 11.81 4.41 3.09
CA GLN A 89 12.48 5.60 3.58
C GLN A 89 13.33 5.27 4.79
N LYS A 90 14.46 5.97 4.94
CA LYS A 90 15.37 5.82 6.08
C LYS A 90 15.69 7.19 6.66
N LEU A 91 15.46 7.33 7.96
CA LEU A 91 15.89 8.53 8.70
C LEU A 91 17.42 8.49 8.83
N ASN A 92 18.06 9.56 8.38
CA ASN A 92 19.50 9.71 8.51
C ASN A 92 19.87 10.16 9.93
N PRO A 93 21.06 9.77 10.45
CA PRO A 93 21.51 10.19 11.78
C PRO A 93 21.60 11.71 11.98
N THR A 94 21.81 12.46 10.89
CA THR A 94 21.93 13.93 10.88
C THR A 94 20.58 14.64 10.70
N GLY A 95 19.47 13.90 10.63
CA GLY A 95 18.14 14.41 10.27
C GLY A 95 17.83 14.26 8.77
N GLY A 96 16.53 14.24 8.46
CA GLY A 96 16.00 14.07 7.09
C GLY A 96 15.88 12.60 6.64
N PHE A 97 15.06 12.35 5.62
CA PHE A 97 14.83 11.02 5.07
C PHE A 97 15.52 10.86 3.71
N THR A 98 16.12 9.69 3.48
CA THR A 98 16.44 9.18 2.14
C THR A 98 15.38 8.18 1.71
N ALA A 99 15.16 8.02 0.41
CA ALA A 99 14.16 7.10 -0.13
C ALA A 99 14.73 6.23 -1.25
N SER A 100 14.26 5.00 -1.34
CA SER A 100 14.56 4.09 -2.44
C SER A 100 13.34 3.23 -2.79
N LEU A 101 13.29 2.77 -4.04
CA LEU A 101 12.28 1.79 -4.46
C LEU A 101 12.66 0.41 -3.95
N VAL A 102 11.66 -0.30 -3.45
CA VAL A 102 11.75 -1.72 -3.13
C VAL A 102 11.22 -2.49 -4.33
N PRO A 103 12.01 -3.42 -4.91
CA PRO A 103 11.55 -4.23 -6.01
C PRO A 103 10.32 -5.08 -5.65
N THR A 104 9.29 -4.98 -6.48
CA THR A 104 8.01 -5.66 -6.28
C THR A 104 7.45 -6.20 -7.59
N THR A 105 6.63 -7.24 -7.50
CA THR A 105 5.79 -7.73 -8.60
C THR A 105 4.33 -7.70 -8.18
N LEU A 106 3.43 -7.57 -9.16
CA LEU A 106 1.99 -7.66 -8.93
C LEU A 106 1.47 -9.05 -9.30
N ASP A 107 0.30 -9.42 -8.78
CA ASP A 107 -0.38 -10.65 -9.19
C ASP A 107 -0.81 -10.62 -10.66
N SER A 108 -1.13 -11.79 -11.21
CA SER A 108 -1.52 -11.94 -12.63
C SER A 108 -2.79 -11.19 -13.04
N ASN A 109 -3.66 -10.86 -12.08
CA ASN A 109 -4.86 -10.07 -12.36
C ASN A 109 -4.56 -8.56 -12.35
N HIS A 110 -3.35 -8.14 -11.97
CA HIS A 110 -2.91 -6.75 -11.87
C HIS A 110 -1.51 -6.52 -12.48
N ASP A 111 -1.04 -7.45 -13.31
CA ASP A 111 0.29 -7.44 -13.94
C ASP A 111 0.46 -6.38 -15.05
N THR A 112 -0.62 -5.70 -15.43
CA THR A 112 -0.63 -4.60 -16.39
C THR A 112 -1.45 -3.44 -15.84
N ALA A 113 -1.07 -2.21 -16.19
CA ALA A 113 -1.78 -1.01 -15.73
C ALA A 113 -3.27 -1.04 -16.08
N ALA A 114 -3.62 -1.57 -17.27
CA ALA A 114 -5.01 -1.63 -17.73
C ALA A 114 -5.91 -2.50 -16.88
N LYS A 115 -5.39 -3.62 -16.36
CA LYS A 115 -6.13 -4.44 -15.42
C LYS A 115 -6.35 -3.75 -14.07
N CYS A 116 -5.47 -2.83 -13.68
CA CYS A 116 -5.59 -2.08 -12.42
C CYS A 116 -6.49 -0.83 -12.50
N TYR A 117 -6.73 -0.28 -13.69
CA TYR A 117 -7.57 0.92 -13.84
C TYR A 117 -8.96 0.64 -14.42
N ALA A 118 -9.29 -0.62 -14.69
CA ALA A 118 -10.60 -1.01 -15.18
C ALA A 118 -11.70 -0.59 -14.20
N ALA A 119 -12.93 -0.41 -14.69
CA ALA A 119 -14.07 -0.13 -13.81
C ALA A 119 -14.57 -1.45 -13.20
N ASP A 120 -14.01 -1.84 -12.06
CA ASP A 120 -14.35 -3.06 -11.34
C ASP A 120 -14.01 -2.93 -9.85
N ASP A 121 -14.30 -3.98 -9.09
CA ASP A 121 -13.74 -4.23 -7.76
C ASP A 121 -12.37 -4.91 -7.89
N HIS A 122 -11.38 -4.41 -7.16
CA HIS A 122 -9.99 -4.84 -7.28
C HIS A 122 -9.43 -5.33 -5.96
N HIS A 123 -8.85 -6.54 -6.01
CA HIS A 123 -8.00 -7.11 -4.97
C HIS A 123 -6.59 -7.31 -5.53
N LEU A 124 -5.74 -6.31 -5.36
CA LEU A 124 -4.39 -6.27 -5.90
C LEU A 124 -3.38 -6.78 -4.87
N THR A 125 -2.56 -7.76 -5.23
CA THR A 125 -1.46 -8.25 -4.40
C THR A 125 -0.13 -7.73 -4.91
N CYS A 126 0.62 -7.03 -4.05
CA CYS A 126 1.97 -6.57 -4.29
C CYS A 126 2.97 -7.44 -3.52
N PHE A 127 3.77 -8.23 -4.23
CA PHE A 127 4.79 -9.12 -3.67
C PHE A 127 6.14 -8.42 -3.60
N VAL A 128 6.85 -8.56 -2.48
CA VAL A 128 8.23 -8.09 -2.36
C VAL A 128 9.17 -9.16 -2.93
N THR A 129 9.95 -8.83 -3.97
CA THR A 129 10.80 -9.85 -4.63
C THR A 129 12.03 -10.23 -3.80
N THR A 130 12.53 -9.28 -3.00
CA THR A 130 13.69 -9.48 -2.12
C THR A 130 13.34 -9.02 -0.69
N PRO A 131 12.56 -9.82 0.06
CA PRO A 131 12.16 -9.48 1.42
C PRO A 131 13.37 -9.35 2.35
N VAL A 132 13.46 -8.23 3.08
CA VAL A 132 14.49 -7.99 4.10
C VAL A 132 13.84 -7.57 5.42
N PHE A 133 14.50 -7.89 6.53
CA PHE A 133 14.14 -7.30 7.82
C PHE A 133 14.57 -5.83 7.80
N PRO A 134 13.66 -4.88 8.03
CA PRO A 134 13.98 -3.47 8.05
C PRO A 134 14.94 -3.17 9.20
N ALA A 135 15.93 -2.33 8.92
CA ALA A 135 16.80 -1.81 9.97
C ALA A 135 16.02 -0.86 10.89
N ALA A 136 16.62 -0.52 12.04
CA ALA A 136 16.10 0.58 12.85
C ALA A 136 16.00 1.87 12.00
N ASN A 137 14.91 2.61 12.20
CA ASN A 137 14.60 3.86 11.51
C ASN A 137 14.31 3.74 9.99
N GLU A 138 13.99 2.54 9.50
CA GLU A 138 13.44 2.35 8.16
C GLU A 138 11.91 2.26 8.22
N VAL A 139 11.24 2.96 7.31
CA VAL A 139 9.77 2.95 7.17
C VAL A 139 9.40 2.66 5.72
N TYR A 140 8.24 2.03 5.52
CA TYR A 140 7.79 1.56 4.21
C TYR A 140 6.43 2.18 3.87
N HIS A 141 6.28 2.60 2.62
CA HIS A 141 5.04 3.14 2.09
C HIS A 141 4.70 2.45 0.77
N LEU A 142 3.49 1.89 0.67
CA LEU A 142 2.95 1.50 -0.62
C LEU A 142 2.33 2.75 -1.27
N CYS A 143 2.85 3.11 -2.43
CA CYS A 143 2.46 4.28 -3.19
C CYS A 143 1.62 3.83 -4.39
N ILE A 144 0.36 4.28 -4.44
CA ILE A 144 -0.54 4.06 -5.56
C ILE A 144 -0.69 5.38 -6.31
N GLU A 145 -0.36 5.40 -7.59
CA GLU A 145 -0.50 6.56 -8.47
C GLU A 145 -1.57 6.26 -9.51
N VAL A 146 -2.62 7.10 -9.58
CA VAL A 146 -3.77 6.90 -10.46
C VAL A 146 -4.03 8.18 -11.24
N THR A 147 -4.36 8.05 -12.52
CA THR A 147 -4.93 9.13 -13.34
C THR A 147 -6.39 8.81 -13.62
N ALA A 148 -7.31 9.54 -12.98
CA ALA A 148 -8.75 9.32 -13.14
C ALA A 148 -9.30 10.00 -14.40
N ALA A 149 -10.33 9.38 -14.99
CA ALA A 149 -11.18 10.05 -15.97
C ALA A 149 -12.20 10.96 -15.27
N ALA A 150 -12.92 11.79 -16.04
CA ALA A 150 -13.85 12.79 -15.49
C ALA A 150 -14.92 12.20 -14.59
N THR A 151 -15.44 11.03 -14.96
CA THR A 151 -16.54 10.36 -14.26
C THR A 151 -16.08 9.19 -13.40
N SER A 152 -14.78 8.86 -13.35
CA SER A 152 -14.27 7.77 -12.51
C SER A 152 -14.49 8.09 -11.03
N VAL A 153 -15.18 7.20 -10.33
CA VAL A 153 -15.33 7.25 -8.88
C VAL A 153 -14.42 6.17 -8.29
N TYR A 154 -13.51 6.58 -7.41
CA TYR A 154 -12.52 5.69 -6.79
C TYR A 154 -12.85 5.50 -5.32
N ASN A 155 -13.07 4.26 -4.90
CA ASN A 155 -13.25 3.91 -3.49
C ASN A 155 -11.99 3.21 -2.97
N ASN A 156 -11.41 3.76 -1.91
CA ASN A 156 -10.28 3.17 -1.23
C ASN A 156 -10.76 2.35 -0.02
N MET A 157 -10.57 1.02 -0.05
CA MET A 157 -11.18 0.09 0.91
C MET A 157 -10.19 -0.46 1.95
N GLY A 158 -8.91 -0.10 1.87
CA GLY A 158 -7.89 -0.53 2.83
C GLY A 158 -6.88 -1.51 2.25
N ALA A 159 -5.92 -1.91 3.08
CA ALA A 159 -4.84 -2.81 2.71
C ALA A 159 -4.51 -3.76 3.86
N ILE A 160 -3.82 -4.86 3.55
CA ILE A 160 -3.35 -5.84 4.52
C ILE A 160 -1.89 -6.14 4.22
N ALA A 161 -1.01 -5.88 5.18
CA ALA A 161 0.41 -6.20 5.05
C ALA A 161 0.70 -7.54 5.74
N TYR A 162 1.40 -8.44 5.05
CA TYR A 162 1.77 -9.77 5.55
C TYR A 162 3.27 -9.84 5.79
N PHE A 163 3.69 -10.37 6.93
CA PHE A 163 5.10 -10.40 7.32
C PHE A 163 5.47 -11.64 8.14
N THR A 164 6.76 -11.97 8.09
CA THR A 164 7.39 -12.87 9.06
C THR A 164 7.85 -12.04 10.26
N LEU A 165 7.52 -12.46 11.48
CA LEU A 165 7.95 -11.82 12.72
C LEU A 165 9.01 -12.66 13.43
N ARG A 166 10.02 -11.97 13.95
CA ARG A 166 11.02 -12.53 14.88
C ARG A 166 11.09 -11.68 16.14
N LEU A 167 11.05 -12.32 17.30
CA LEU A 167 11.18 -11.72 18.63
C LEU A 167 12.15 -12.54 19.49
#